data_AF-A0A7W0NCW9-F1
#
_entry.id   AF-A0A7W0NCW9-F1
#
_cell.length_a   1.000
_cell.length_b   1.000
_cell.length_c   1.000
_cell.angle_alpha   90.00
_cell.angle_beta   90.00
_cell.angle_gamma   90.00
#
_symmetry.space_group_name_H-M   'P 1'
#
loop_
_entity.id
_entity.type
_entity.pdbx_description
1 polymer ?
#
loop_
_entity_poly.entity_id
_entity_poly.type
_entity_poly.pdbx_seq_one_letter_code
_entity_poly.pdbx_strand_id
1 'polypeptide(L)'
;MADVPYRCASPKATMDPLLASTITEPVELAPPEPVEVVEARLPYGVGFYFKVHAVNRLYRVAPSRCPEQPRYWRIGVYRCATGGVVDPLETSWFSGERLSRDELGLLITSIKADFLPWLDGDGHSDLREWIFTDPGPVRPLLTGRHAAPVTPVLVTDSLQDLPEDVQSAEPVSI
;
A
#
# COMPACT_ATOMS: atom_id res chain seq x y z
N MET A 1 -11.31 -32.80 51.02
CA MET A 1 -10.85 -33.83 50.05
C MET A 1 -10.87 -33.15 48.68
N ALA A 2 -9.76 -32.86 47.99
CA ALA A 2 -8.35 -33.09 48.26
C ALA A 2 -7.54 -31.95 47.61
N ASP A 3 -6.52 -31.50 48.33
CA ASP A 3 -5.45 -30.57 47.95
C ASP A 3 -4.60 -31.15 46.82
N VAL A 4 -4.23 -30.33 45.84
CA VAL A 4 -3.27 -30.68 44.77
C VAL A 4 -1.99 -29.89 45.00
N PRO A 5 -0.89 -30.52 45.48
CA PRO A 5 0.36 -29.80 45.68
C PRO A 5 1.13 -29.67 44.36
N TYR A 6 1.38 -28.44 43.92
CA TYR A 6 2.37 -28.12 42.90
C TYR A 6 3.77 -28.43 43.43
N ARG A 7 4.40 -29.50 42.93
CA ARG A 7 5.83 -29.78 43.12
C ARG A 7 6.64 -29.02 42.07
N CYS A 8 7.38 -28.01 42.52
CA CYS A 8 8.51 -27.47 41.76
C CYS A 8 9.65 -28.49 41.76
N ALA A 9 10.00 -29.01 40.58
CA ALA A 9 11.23 -29.77 40.36
C ALA A 9 12.10 -28.97 39.38
N SER A 10 13.16 -28.34 39.89
CA SER A 10 14.23 -27.78 39.06
C SER A 10 15.17 -28.91 38.61
N PRO A 11 15.40 -29.12 37.31
CA PRO A 11 16.53 -29.92 36.87
C PRO A 11 17.81 -29.08 36.95
N LYS A 12 18.80 -29.61 37.68
CA LYS A 12 20.20 -29.16 37.63
C LYS A 12 20.72 -29.39 36.21
N ALA A 13 20.94 -28.33 35.46
CA ALA A 13 21.65 -28.39 34.19
C ALA A 13 23.16 -28.53 34.47
N THR A 14 23.68 -29.73 34.22
CA THR A 14 25.11 -30.01 34.05
C THR A 14 25.61 -29.22 32.83
N MET A 15 26.59 -28.35 33.03
CA MET A 15 27.32 -27.70 31.94
C MET A 15 28.29 -28.71 31.31
N ASP A 16 28.06 -29.06 30.05
CA ASP A 16 29.09 -29.62 29.17
C ASP A 16 29.64 -28.49 28.29
N PRO A 17 30.96 -28.19 28.36
CA PRO A 17 31.59 -27.27 27.43
C PRO A 17 32.39 -28.08 26.40
N LEU A 18 31.77 -28.40 25.27
CA LEU A 18 32.49 -28.94 24.11
C LEU A 18 32.04 -28.28 22.81
N LEU A 19 32.85 -27.30 22.40
CA LEU A 19 33.34 -27.07 21.05
C LEU A 19 32.43 -27.53 19.89
N ALA A 20 31.66 -26.60 19.35
CA ALA A 20 31.30 -26.61 17.95
C ALA A 20 31.63 -25.23 17.35
N SER A 21 32.88 -25.08 16.89
CA SER A 21 33.22 -24.08 15.89
C SER A 21 32.49 -24.46 14.62
N THR A 22 31.26 -23.96 14.45
CA THR A 22 30.60 -23.95 13.15
C THR A 22 31.38 -22.99 12.27
N ILE A 23 32.28 -23.55 11.47
CA ILE A 23 32.84 -22.89 10.30
C ILE A 23 31.62 -22.56 9.43
N THR A 24 31.22 -21.29 9.46
CA THR A 24 30.18 -20.75 8.59
C THR A 24 30.79 -20.72 7.20
N GLU A 25 30.43 -21.69 6.36
CA GLU A 25 30.74 -21.62 4.94
C GLU A 25 30.21 -20.29 4.39
N PRO A 26 30.99 -19.57 3.57
CA PRO A 26 30.48 -18.40 2.87
C PRO A 26 29.39 -18.89 1.92
N VAL A 27 28.13 -18.68 2.29
CA VAL A 27 26.98 -18.86 1.41
C VAL A 27 27.26 -18.00 0.18
N GLU A 28 27.57 -18.66 -0.93
CA GLU A 28 27.63 -18.04 -2.25
C GLU A 28 26.21 -17.54 -2.54
N LEU A 29 26.02 -16.26 -2.23
CA LEU A 29 24.74 -15.59 -2.28
C LEU A 29 24.33 -15.52 -3.74
N ALA A 30 23.38 -16.37 -4.15
CA ALA A 30 22.71 -16.24 -5.43
C ALA A 30 22.33 -14.77 -5.62
N PRO A 31 22.49 -14.21 -6.84
CA PRO A 31 22.19 -12.81 -7.09
C PRO A 31 20.77 -12.53 -6.59
N PRO A 32 20.56 -11.48 -5.78
CA PRO A 32 19.27 -11.21 -5.19
C PRO A 32 18.25 -11.09 -6.30
N GLU A 33 17.11 -11.79 -6.14
CA GLU A 33 16.02 -11.67 -7.10
C GLU A 33 15.67 -10.19 -7.28
N PRO A 34 15.35 -9.75 -8.50
CA PRO A 34 15.13 -8.33 -8.78
C PRO A 34 13.98 -7.74 -7.95
N VAL A 35 13.05 -8.60 -7.52
CA VAL A 35 11.90 -8.25 -6.69
C VAL A 35 11.72 -9.25 -5.56
N GLU A 36 11.44 -8.75 -4.35
CA GLU A 36 11.17 -9.54 -3.15
C GLU A 36 9.77 -9.21 -2.62
N VAL A 37 8.92 -10.22 -2.40
CA VAL A 37 7.63 -10.03 -1.72
C VAL A 37 7.88 -9.92 -0.20
N VAL A 38 7.52 -8.77 0.39
CA VAL A 38 7.78 -8.48 1.79
C VAL A 38 6.60 -8.91 2.65
N GLU A 39 6.84 -9.80 3.60
CA GLU A 39 5.81 -10.18 4.57
C GLU A 39 5.49 -9.01 5.50
N ALA A 40 4.22 -8.62 5.51
CA ALA A 40 3.73 -7.57 6.38
C ALA A 40 3.69 -8.04 7.85
N ARG A 41 4.28 -7.27 8.75
CA ARG A 41 4.23 -7.52 10.20
C ARG A 41 2.84 -7.26 10.83
N LEU A 42 1.95 -6.57 10.12
CA LEU A 42 0.60 -6.22 10.57
C LEU A 42 -0.42 -6.66 9.52
N PRO A 43 -1.66 -6.99 9.91
CA PRO A 43 -2.71 -7.35 8.97
C PRO A 43 -3.17 -6.13 8.17
N TYR A 44 -2.45 -5.77 7.10
CA TYR A 44 -2.79 -4.64 6.23
C TYR A 44 -3.88 -5.00 5.20
N GLY A 45 -5.01 -5.51 5.66
CA GLY A 45 -6.15 -5.87 4.81
C GLY A 45 -5.77 -6.85 3.69
N VAL A 46 -6.47 -6.75 2.54
CA VAL A 46 -6.29 -7.62 1.37
C VAL A 46 -5.10 -7.18 0.49
N GLY A 47 -4.08 -6.53 1.04
CA GLY A 47 -2.93 -6.05 0.27
C GLY A 47 -1.63 -6.72 0.70
N PHE A 48 -0.59 -6.60 -0.12
CA PHE A 48 0.76 -7.04 0.24
C PHE A 48 1.81 -6.04 -0.26
N TYR A 49 3.03 -6.19 0.22
CA TYR A 49 4.15 -5.33 -0.11
C TYR A 49 5.19 -6.10 -0.91
N PHE A 50 5.91 -5.41 -1.78
CA PHE A 50 7.08 -5.95 -2.45
C PHE A 50 8.15 -4.88 -2.59
N LYS A 51 9.41 -5.30 -2.61
CA LYS A 51 10.59 -4.45 -2.74
C LYS A 51 11.26 -4.74 -4.07
N VAL A 52 11.66 -3.69 -4.77
CA VAL A 52 12.42 -3.80 -6.01
C VAL A 52 13.84 -3.38 -5.72
N HIS A 53 14.78 -4.31 -5.89
CA HIS A 53 16.17 -4.09 -5.48
C HIS A 53 16.90 -3.10 -6.37
N ALA A 54 16.61 -3.10 -7.67
CA ALA A 54 17.24 -2.20 -8.65
C ALA A 54 17.07 -0.72 -8.30
N VAL A 55 15.90 -0.33 -7.81
CA VAL A 55 15.56 1.05 -7.38
C VAL A 55 15.53 1.21 -5.86
N ASN A 56 15.84 0.14 -5.11
CA ASN A 56 15.73 0.04 -3.65
C ASN A 56 14.43 0.66 -3.08
N ARG A 57 13.30 0.40 -3.75
CA ARG A 57 12.01 1.03 -3.41
C ARG A 57 10.96 0.00 -3.02
N LEU A 58 10.11 0.39 -2.06
CA LEU A 58 9.00 -0.43 -1.57
C LEU A 58 7.70 -0.01 -2.25
N TYR A 59 6.91 -1.00 -2.63
CA TYR A 59 5.62 -0.85 -3.28
C TYR A 59 4.56 -1.61 -2.49
N ARG A 60 3.31 -1.20 -2.67
CA ARG A 60 2.14 -1.88 -2.13
C ARG A 60 1.18 -2.25 -3.26
N VAL A 61 0.78 -3.51 -3.30
CA VAL A 61 -0.36 -3.96 -4.09
C VAL A 61 -1.59 -3.94 -3.20
N ALA A 62 -2.64 -3.24 -3.61
CA ALA A 62 -3.88 -3.18 -2.85
C ALA A 62 -5.09 -3.00 -3.78
N PRO A 63 -6.27 -3.47 -3.35
CA PRO A 63 -7.50 -3.25 -4.09
C PRO A 63 -7.94 -1.78 -4.05
N SER A 64 -8.35 -1.25 -5.19
CA SER A 64 -8.98 0.08 -5.32
C SER A 64 -10.36 -0.06 -5.95
N ARG A 65 -11.29 0.83 -5.58
CA ARG A 65 -12.56 0.94 -6.31
C ARG A 65 -12.33 1.50 -7.71
N CYS A 66 -13.08 0.99 -8.68
CA CYS A 66 -13.16 1.55 -10.02
C CYS A 66 -14.04 2.82 -9.97
N PRO A 67 -13.52 4.01 -10.32
CA PRO A 67 -14.27 5.26 -10.20
C PRO A 67 -15.47 5.31 -11.15
N GLU A 68 -15.36 4.70 -12.33
CA GLU A 68 -16.45 4.65 -13.32
C GLU A 68 -17.56 3.67 -12.92
N GLN A 69 -17.21 2.63 -12.15
CA GLN A 69 -18.15 1.60 -11.71
C GLN A 69 -17.83 1.16 -10.28
N PRO A 70 -18.34 1.88 -9.26
CA PRO A 70 -17.98 1.65 -7.85
C PRO A 70 -18.28 0.24 -7.32
N ARG A 71 -19.14 -0.53 -8.01
CA ARG A 71 -19.43 -1.92 -7.67
C ARG A 71 -18.24 -2.87 -7.92
N TYR A 72 -17.35 -2.53 -8.85
CA TYR A 72 -16.16 -3.31 -9.18
C TYR A 72 -14.91 -2.77 -8.48
N TRP A 73 -13.91 -3.65 -8.43
CA TRP A 73 -12.57 -3.38 -7.94
C TRP A 73 -11.57 -3.44 -9.09
N ARG A 74 -10.40 -2.86 -8.85
CA ARG A 74 -9.21 -2.98 -9.69
C ARG A 74 -7.99 -3.14 -8.79
N ILE A 75 -6.91 -3.69 -9.32
CA ILE A 75 -5.62 -3.75 -8.62
C ILE A 75 -4.93 -2.41 -8.76
N GLY A 76 -4.47 -1.86 -7.65
CA GLY A 76 -3.61 -0.68 -7.61
C GLY A 76 -2.22 -1.06 -7.12
N VAL A 77 -1.19 -0.51 -7.77
CA VAL A 77 0.19 -0.58 -7.33
C VAL A 77 0.65 0.82 -6.93
N TYR A 78 1.05 0.94 -5.67
CA TYR A 78 1.35 2.21 -5.02
C TYR A 78 2.82 2.26 -4.62
N ARG A 79 3.47 3.41 -4.83
CA ARG A 79 4.80 3.67 -4.27
C ARG A 79 4.67 3.99 -2.79
N CYS A 80 5.55 3.38 -1.99
CA CYS A 80 5.63 3.68 -0.56
C CYS A 80 6.76 4.66 -0.28
N ALA A 81 6.58 5.46 0.77
CA ALA A 81 7.65 6.17 1.44
C ALA A 81 8.46 5.23 2.34
N THR A 82 9.56 5.71 2.91
CA THR A 82 10.50 4.92 3.74
C THR A 82 9.85 4.22 4.94
N GLY A 83 8.67 4.66 5.39
CA GLY A 83 7.91 4.05 6.48
C GLY A 83 6.89 2.97 6.07
N GLY A 84 6.85 2.55 4.80
CA GLY A 84 5.86 1.56 4.33
C GLY A 84 4.44 2.09 4.17
N VAL A 85 4.27 3.41 4.24
CA VAL A 85 3.02 4.10 3.97
C VAL A 85 2.98 4.51 2.51
N VAL A 86 1.82 4.34 1.88
CA VAL A 86 1.58 4.80 0.50
C VAL A 86 1.78 6.31 0.43
N ASP A 87 2.62 6.77 -0.49
CA ASP A 87 2.86 8.19 -0.70
C ASP A 87 1.71 8.79 -1.53
N PRO A 88 0.92 9.74 -0.99
CA PRO A 88 -0.21 10.33 -1.73
C PRO A 88 0.21 11.29 -2.84
N LEU A 89 1.48 11.72 -2.88
CA LEU A 89 2.00 12.62 -3.92
C LEU A 89 2.57 11.86 -5.13
N GLU A 90 2.73 10.55 -5.01
CA GLU A 90 3.22 9.70 -6.08
C GLU A 90 2.07 9.24 -6.98
N THR A 91 2.36 9.11 -8.28
CA THR A 91 1.41 8.46 -9.19
C THR A 91 1.27 6.98 -8.81
N SER A 92 0.06 6.46 -8.98
CA SER A 92 -0.24 5.04 -8.76
C SER A 92 -0.56 4.40 -10.09
N TRP A 93 -0.16 3.15 -10.27
CA TRP A 93 -0.58 2.35 -11.41
C TRP A 93 -1.86 1.60 -11.05
N PHE A 94 -2.76 1.44 -12.02
CA PHE A 94 -4.00 0.69 -11.85
C PHE A 94 -4.21 -0.28 -13.01
N SER A 95 -4.66 -1.49 -12.70
CA SER A 95 -5.05 -2.46 -13.71
C SER A 95 -6.26 -1.96 -14.50
N GLY A 96 -6.31 -2.28 -15.80
CA GLY A 96 -7.48 -2.06 -16.64
C GLY A 96 -8.65 -3.01 -16.33
N GLU A 97 -8.36 -4.14 -15.68
CA GLU A 97 -9.35 -5.16 -15.33
C GLU A 97 -10.31 -4.71 -14.23
N ARG A 98 -11.58 -5.11 -14.38
CA ARG A 98 -12.64 -4.90 -13.39
C ARG A 98 -12.99 -6.23 -12.75
N LEU A 99 -12.81 -6.30 -11.44
CA LEU A 99 -12.96 -7.52 -10.66
C LEU A 99 -14.17 -7.41 -9.76
N SER A 100 -14.93 -8.49 -9.66
CA SER A 100 -15.87 -8.70 -8.55
C SER A 100 -15.12 -8.88 -7.23
N ARG A 101 -15.86 -8.88 -6.13
CA ARG A 101 -15.27 -9.10 -4.79
C ARG A 101 -14.64 -10.48 -4.67
N ASP A 102 -15.24 -11.50 -5.27
CA ASP A 102 -14.79 -12.89 -5.14
C ASP A 102 -13.54 -13.14 -5.99
N GLU A 103 -13.51 -12.62 -7.22
CA GLU A 103 -12.34 -12.66 -8.10
C GLU A 103 -11.14 -11.94 -7.49
N LEU A 104 -11.38 -10.81 -6.81
CA LEU A 104 -10.33 -10.00 -6.21
C LEU A 104 -9.49 -10.77 -5.18
N GLY A 105 -10.13 -11.53 -4.29
CA GLY A 105 -9.42 -12.28 -3.25
C GLY A 105 -8.58 -13.41 -3.82
N LEU A 106 -9.11 -14.10 -4.83
CA LEU A 106 -8.40 -15.16 -5.56
C LEU A 106 -7.20 -14.58 -6.31
N LEU A 107 -7.41 -13.49 -7.03
CA LEU A 107 -6.35 -12.85 -7.81
C LEU A 107 -5.21 -12.37 -6.90
N ILE A 108 -5.49 -11.65 -5.81
CA ILE A 108 -4.44 -11.15 -4.92
C ILE A 108 -3.65 -12.30 -4.28
N THR A 109 -4.33 -13.40 -3.92
CA THR A 109 -3.67 -14.59 -3.39
C THR A 109 -2.75 -15.22 -4.43
N SER A 110 -3.20 -15.33 -5.68
CA SER A 110 -2.42 -15.85 -6.80
C SER A 110 -1.21 -14.96 -7.11
N ILE A 111 -1.40 -13.64 -7.18
CA ILE A 111 -0.32 -12.67 -7.41
C ILE A 111 0.72 -12.76 -6.30
N LYS A 112 0.29 -12.89 -5.03
CA LYS A 112 1.21 -12.99 -3.91
C LYS A 112 2.04 -14.28 -3.94
N ALA A 113 1.46 -15.39 -4.41
CA ALA A 113 2.16 -16.66 -4.54
C ALA A 113 3.23 -16.62 -5.66
N ASP A 114 2.89 -16.04 -6.81
CA ASP A 114 3.71 -16.07 -8.04
C ASP A 114 3.87 -14.67 -8.66
N PHE A 115 4.45 -13.73 -7.90
CA PHE A 115 4.50 -12.32 -8.29
C PHE A 115 5.30 -12.05 -9.56
N LEU A 116 6.50 -12.64 -9.67
CA LEU A 116 7.39 -12.43 -10.83
C LEU A 116 6.75 -12.95 -12.14
N PRO A 117 6.26 -14.21 -12.20
CA PRO A 117 5.51 -14.67 -13.38
C PRO A 117 4.30 -13.82 -13.73
N TRP A 118 3.55 -13.33 -12.72
CA TRP A 118 2.43 -12.42 -12.96
C TRP A 118 2.91 -11.11 -13.58
N LEU A 119 3.97 -10.50 -13.03
CA LEU A 119 4.53 -9.25 -13.51
C LEU A 119 5.11 -9.35 -14.93
N ASP A 120 5.67 -10.52 -15.29
CA ASP A 120 6.20 -10.78 -16.64
C ASP A 120 5.12 -11.07 -17.69
N GLY A 121 3.86 -11.23 -17.28
CA GLY A 121 2.73 -11.46 -18.18
C GLY A 121 2.53 -10.35 -19.22
N ASP A 122 1.94 -10.73 -20.37
CA ASP A 122 1.78 -9.87 -21.55
C ASP A 122 0.95 -8.59 -21.30
N GLY A 123 0.14 -8.55 -20.23
CA GLY A 123 -0.69 -7.41 -19.85
C GLY A 123 -0.06 -6.41 -18.87
N HIS A 124 1.20 -6.62 -18.46
CA HIS A 124 1.85 -5.82 -17.41
C HIS A 124 3.16 -5.18 -17.85
N SER A 125 3.38 -5.02 -19.16
CA SER A 125 4.59 -4.37 -19.69
C SER A 125 4.72 -2.92 -19.22
N ASP A 126 3.62 -2.19 -19.18
CA ASP A 126 3.52 -0.82 -18.67
C ASP A 126 3.80 -0.74 -17.16
N LEU A 127 3.29 -1.71 -16.38
CA LEU A 127 3.58 -1.83 -14.96
C LEU A 127 5.06 -2.13 -14.74
N ARG A 128 5.64 -3.07 -15.48
CA ARG A 128 7.09 -3.38 -15.40
C ARG A 128 7.92 -2.14 -15.67
N GLU A 129 7.65 -1.45 -16.77
CA GLU A 129 8.34 -0.21 -17.11
C GLU A 129 8.20 0.82 -15.97
N TRP A 130 6.99 1.03 -15.45
CA TRP A 130 6.73 1.97 -14.37
C TRP A 130 7.40 1.61 -13.03
N ILE A 131 7.54 0.31 -12.72
CA ILE A 131 8.20 -0.19 -11.51
C ILE A 131 9.72 0.01 -11.59
N PHE A 132 10.33 -0.34 -12.73
CA PHE A 132 11.78 -0.32 -12.90
C PHE A 132 12.34 1.05 -13.33
N THR A 133 11.48 1.97 -13.77
CA THR A 133 11.87 3.36 -14.04
C THR A 133 12.15 4.08 -12.72
N ASP A 134 13.37 4.59 -12.55
CA ASP A 134 13.76 5.34 -11.36
C ASP A 134 12.92 6.63 -11.23
N PRO A 135 12.07 6.73 -10.20
CA PRO A 135 11.25 7.91 -9.95
C PRO A 135 12.00 9.03 -9.20
N GLY A 136 13.27 8.83 -8.88
CA GLY A 136 14.07 9.72 -8.03
C GLY A 136 13.96 9.38 -6.54
N PRO A 137 14.45 10.26 -5.66
CA PRO A 137 14.66 9.95 -4.25
C PRO A 137 13.35 9.66 -3.50
N VAL A 138 13.35 8.60 -2.69
CA VAL A 138 12.24 8.27 -1.80
C VAL A 138 12.06 9.37 -0.76
N ARG A 139 10.86 9.95 -0.71
CA ARG A 139 10.55 11.02 0.22
C ARG A 139 10.39 10.46 1.64
N PRO A 140 10.98 11.10 2.66
CA PRO A 140 10.64 10.78 4.04
C PRO A 140 9.18 11.16 4.29
N LEU A 141 8.46 10.32 5.04
CA LEU A 141 7.15 10.70 5.53
C LEU A 141 7.30 11.97 6.36
N LEU A 142 6.55 13.01 6.01
CA LEU A 142 6.37 14.17 6.88
C LEU A 142 5.65 13.67 8.15
N THR A 143 6.43 13.21 9.13
CA THR A 143 5.95 12.82 10.46
C THR A 143 5.62 14.04 11.32
N GLY A 144 5.45 15.20 10.70
CA GLY A 144 5.04 16.42 11.34
C GLY A 144 3.53 16.48 11.46
N ARG A 145 3.05 16.46 12.71
CA ARG A 145 1.99 17.37 13.15
C ARG A 145 2.39 18.82 12.86
N HIS A 146 2.52 19.20 11.59
CA HIS A 146 2.20 20.54 11.19
C HIS A 146 0.72 20.50 10.90
N ALA A 147 -0.06 20.66 11.97
CA ALA A 147 -1.33 21.35 11.80
C ALA A 147 -0.98 22.62 11.02
N ALA A 148 -1.36 22.67 9.75
CA ALA A 148 -1.52 23.96 9.11
C ALA A 148 -2.36 24.80 10.09
N PRO A 149 -2.01 26.07 10.35
CA PRO A 149 -2.95 26.94 11.05
C PRO A 149 -4.23 26.85 10.24
N VAL A 150 -5.27 26.23 10.84
CA VAL A 150 -6.62 26.25 10.29
C VAL A 150 -6.97 27.73 10.31
N THR A 151 -6.75 28.42 9.20
CA THR A 151 -7.27 29.77 9.04
C THR A 151 -8.78 29.60 9.16
N PRO A 152 -9.45 30.12 10.20
CA PRO A 152 -10.90 30.09 10.21
C PRO A 152 -11.35 30.81 8.95
N VAL A 153 -12.09 30.10 8.10
CA VAL A 153 -12.82 30.70 6.99
C VAL A 153 -13.78 31.69 7.64
N LEU A 154 -13.45 32.98 7.54
CA LEU A 154 -14.38 34.05 7.87
C LEU A 154 -15.49 33.95 6.82
N VAL A 155 -16.59 33.28 7.17
CA VAL A 155 -17.83 33.35 6.41
C VAL A 155 -18.32 34.79 6.56
N THR A 156 -17.99 35.64 5.59
CA THR A 156 -18.67 36.92 5.44
C THR A 156 -20.05 36.60 4.87
N ASP A 157 -21.04 36.64 5.76
CA ASP A 157 -22.45 36.74 5.41
C ASP A 157 -22.65 38.07 4.67
N SER A 158 -22.45 38.05 3.35
CA SER A 158 -22.87 39.13 2.44
C SER A 158 -24.25 38.77 1.92
N LEU A 159 -25.22 38.88 2.84
CA LEU A 159 -26.61 39.11 2.50
C LEU A 159 -26.77 40.61 2.15
N GLN A 160 -27.60 40.89 1.14
CA GLN A 160 -28.11 42.20 0.70
C GLN A 160 -27.26 42.96 -0.30
N ASP A 161 -27.61 42.88 -1.58
CA ASP A 161 -28.48 43.90 -2.22
C ASP A 161 -28.82 43.42 -3.65
N LEU A 162 -30.08 43.05 -3.91
CA LEU A 162 -30.62 42.88 -5.26
C LEU A 162 -31.51 44.09 -5.53
N PRO A 163 -31.22 44.95 -6.52
CA PRO A 163 -32.19 45.91 -6.97
C PRO A 163 -33.28 45.18 -7.76
N GLU A 164 -34.47 45.14 -7.18
CA GLU A 164 -35.71 45.00 -7.93
C GLU A 164 -35.87 46.25 -8.79
N ASP A 165 -35.67 46.11 -10.11
CA ASP A 165 -36.29 47.05 -11.03
C ASP A 165 -37.01 46.33 -12.16
N VAL A 166 -38.30 46.64 -12.16
CA VAL A 166 -39.38 46.24 -13.04
C VAL A 166 -39.27 47.05 -14.33
N GLN A 167 -39.38 46.40 -15.50
CA GLN A 167 -40.09 46.96 -16.67
C GLN A 167 -40.24 45.87 -17.75
N SER A 168 -41.47 45.38 -17.94
CA SER A 168 -42.33 45.73 -19.08
C SER A 168 -41.81 45.12 -20.40
N ALA A 169 -42.34 43.97 -20.80
CA ALA A 169 -43.48 43.85 -21.72
C ALA A 169 -43.14 44.29 -23.15
N GLU A 170 -43.15 43.35 -24.09
CA GLU A 170 -43.94 43.41 -25.33
C GLU A 170 -44.16 41.97 -25.87
N PRO A 171 -45.39 41.60 -26.27
CA PRO A 171 -45.66 40.42 -27.07
C PRO A 171 -45.68 40.80 -28.55
N VAL A 172 -44.96 40.07 -29.39
CA VAL A 172 -45.22 40.06 -30.84
C VAL A 172 -45.69 38.67 -31.24
N SER A 173 -46.94 38.66 -31.73
CA SER A 173 -47.67 37.51 -32.23
C SER A 173 -47.39 37.27 -33.72
N ILE A 174 -47.68 36.01 -34.10
CA ILE A 174 -47.91 35.42 -35.43
C ILE A 174 -46.64 34.94 -36.16
#